data_AF-A0A941CBA6-F1
#
_entry.id   AF-A0A941CBA6-F1
#
_cell.length_a   1.000
_cell.length_b   1.000
_cell.length_c   1.000
_cell.angle_alpha   90.00
_cell.angle_beta   90.00
_cell.angle_gamma   90.00
#
_symmetry.space_group_name_H-M   'P 1'
#
loop_
_entity.id
_entity.type
_entity.pdbx_description
1 polymer ?
#
loop_
_entity_poly.entity_id
_entity_poly.type
_entity_poly.pdbx_seq_one_letter_code
_entity_poly.pdbx_strand_id
1 'polypeptide(L)'
;MKTIRFAIIILFFSNFMVINAQNGSIIKDSILKKGIYKNYDEFKTNTPSIPFSYEINSKKRSRIRLGSIEKTTYYRIKIDRKKSKKIGSVFGFCDGKNIYIKYLHPFSANPTKFLAKLSSKTEFRKIERIGKYAYFENISIDNSTGIVAGPNFNTFERKLLDIEDGEIIRLAKQNVKRIIADDKELLESFKNESNKKKKIKEYIKKYIQRNGSIENLNDYEYYN
;
A
#
# COMPACT_ATOMS: atom_id res chain seq x y z
N MET A 1 41.69 41.42 32.37
CA MET A 1 41.03 41.35 31.03
C MET A 1 41.57 40.15 30.26
N LYS A 2 40.84 39.03 30.24
CA LYS A 2 40.98 37.85 29.33
C LYS A 2 40.26 36.69 30.00
N THR A 3 38.99 36.46 29.68
CA THR A 3 38.24 35.18 29.90
C THR A 3 36.73 35.27 29.57
N ILE A 4 36.23 36.35 28.96
CA ILE A 4 34.81 36.46 28.59
C ILE A 4 34.69 36.58 27.06
N ARG A 5 35.08 35.53 26.32
CA ARG A 5 34.81 35.43 24.87
C ARG A 5 34.44 34.02 24.38
N PHE A 6 34.45 33.00 25.24
CA PHE A 6 34.21 31.61 24.84
C PHE A 6 32.83 31.04 25.18
N ALA A 7 32.00 31.76 25.96
CA ALA A 7 30.72 31.24 26.45
C ALA A 7 29.50 31.51 25.53
N ILE A 8 29.64 32.31 24.47
CA ILE A 8 28.49 32.73 23.64
C ILE A 8 28.31 31.87 22.37
N ILE A 9 29.29 31.03 22.01
CA ILE A 9 29.22 30.19 20.79
C ILE A 9 28.44 28.88 21.02
N ILE A 10 28.25 28.44 22.27
CA ILE A 10 27.54 27.17 22.57
C ILE A 10 26.01 27.34 22.55
N LEU A 11 25.47 28.55 22.71
CA LEU A 11 24.02 28.81 22.73
C LEU A 11 23.36 28.94 21.35
N PHE A 12 24.13 28.90 20.25
CA PHE A 12 23.58 28.93 18.89
C PHE A 12 23.44 27.55 18.23
N PHE A 13 23.98 26.49 18.84
CA PHE A 13 23.90 25.13 18.27
C PHE A 13 22.72 24.28 18.76
N SER A 14 21.97 24.72 19.78
CA SER A 14 20.83 23.95 20.31
C SER A 14 19.49 24.23 19.62
N ASN A 15 19.40 25.22 18.73
CA ASN A 15 18.13 25.60 18.10
C ASN A 15 17.88 24.99 16.70
N PHE A 16 18.72 24.06 16.23
CA PHE A 16 18.63 23.58 14.84
C PHE A 16 18.15 22.12 14.63
N MET A 17 17.70 21.40 15.66
CA MET A 17 17.28 20.00 15.46
C MET A 17 16.00 19.58 16.19
N VAL A 18 15.01 20.46 16.27
CA VAL A 18 13.62 20.04 16.47
C VAL A 18 12.74 20.69 15.42
N ILE A 19 13.08 20.50 14.15
CA ILE A 19 12.01 20.37 13.15
C ILE A 19 11.41 19.00 13.44
N ASN A 20 10.49 18.96 14.41
CA ASN A 20 9.52 17.88 14.48
C ASN A 20 8.90 17.84 13.10
N ALA A 21 9.36 16.90 12.28
CA ALA A 21 8.67 16.55 11.08
C ALA A 21 7.27 16.19 11.57
N GLN A 22 6.31 17.10 11.36
CA GLN A 22 4.91 16.74 11.25
C GLN A 22 4.88 15.84 10.02
N ASN A 23 5.32 14.60 10.21
CA ASN A 23 5.31 13.54 9.26
C ASN A 23 3.83 13.24 9.09
N GLY A 24 3.19 14.01 8.20
CA GLY A 24 1.83 13.80 7.79
C GLY A 24 1.70 12.34 7.40
N SER A 25 0.68 11.69 7.94
CA SER A 25 0.32 10.36 7.46
C SER A 25 0.04 10.48 5.96
N ILE A 26 0.42 9.51 5.15
CA ILE A 26 0.06 9.43 3.74
C ILE A 26 -1.47 9.40 3.53
N ILE A 27 -2.24 9.17 4.61
CA ILE A 27 -3.68 9.38 4.66
C ILE A 27 -4.03 10.88 4.70
N LYS A 28 -3.28 11.72 5.41
CA LYS A 28 -3.58 13.15 5.56
C LYS A 28 -2.94 14.02 4.48
N ASP A 29 -1.94 13.50 3.79
CA ASP A 29 -1.24 14.24 2.75
C ASP A 29 -2.09 14.38 1.48
N SER A 30 -2.44 15.62 1.15
CA SER A 30 -3.08 15.98 -0.12
C SER A 30 -2.11 15.90 -1.30
N ILE A 31 -0.80 15.99 -1.05
CA ILE A 31 0.24 16.02 -2.07
C ILE A 31 1.15 14.79 -1.93
N LEU A 32 1.16 13.94 -2.94
CA LEU A 32 2.01 12.76 -2.99
C LEU A 32 3.46 13.13 -3.35
N LYS A 33 4.42 12.70 -2.52
CA LYS A 33 5.83 12.97 -2.78
C LYS A 33 6.41 11.90 -3.70
N LYS A 34 6.86 12.34 -4.88
CA LYS A 34 7.51 11.47 -5.86
C LYS A 34 8.82 10.90 -5.31
N GLY A 35 8.98 9.58 -5.33
CA GLY A 35 10.15 8.92 -4.75
C GLY A 35 9.97 7.41 -4.52
N ILE A 36 10.98 6.75 -3.97
CA ILE A 36 10.93 5.34 -3.56
C ILE A 36 10.91 5.28 -2.03
N TYR A 37 9.96 4.51 -1.49
CA TYR A 37 9.85 4.20 -0.08
C TYR A 37 10.68 2.94 0.22
N LYS A 38 11.74 3.07 1.03
CA LYS A 38 12.56 1.92 1.42
C LYS A 38 11.84 0.98 2.38
N ASN A 39 11.07 1.54 3.29
CA ASN A 39 10.39 0.81 4.36
C ASN A 39 8.94 1.30 4.51
N TYR A 40 8.21 0.66 5.43
CA TYR A 40 6.82 0.99 5.70
C TYR A 40 6.66 2.38 6.30
N ASP A 41 7.58 2.81 7.17
CA ASP A 41 7.51 4.13 7.81
C ASP A 41 7.59 5.25 6.78
N GLU A 42 8.55 5.20 5.85
CA GLU A 42 8.65 6.16 4.75
C GLU A 42 7.37 6.23 3.89
N PHE A 43 6.71 5.08 3.69
CA PHE A 43 5.41 5.04 3.02
C PHE A 43 4.32 5.66 3.89
N LYS A 44 4.22 5.27 5.16
CA LYS A 44 3.22 5.78 6.10
C LYS A 44 3.32 7.28 6.27
N THR A 45 4.52 7.84 6.24
CA THR A 45 4.78 9.28 6.42
C THR A 45 4.97 10.04 5.11
N ASN A 46 4.78 9.39 3.95
CA ASN A 46 4.97 9.99 2.62
C ASN A 46 6.32 10.75 2.51
N THR A 47 7.40 10.14 3.01
CA THR A 47 8.77 10.70 3.02
C THR A 47 9.71 9.74 2.30
N PRO A 48 9.65 9.66 0.96
CA PRO A 48 10.52 8.75 0.22
C PRO A 48 11.99 9.19 0.37
N SER A 49 12.88 8.25 0.70
CA SER A 49 14.32 8.57 0.88
C SER A 49 15.14 8.53 -0.40
N ILE A 50 14.55 8.11 -1.53
CA ILE A 50 15.24 8.03 -2.82
C ILE A 50 14.41 8.75 -3.88
N PRO A 51 15.01 9.68 -4.65
CA PRO A 51 14.34 10.30 -5.79
C PRO A 51 13.91 9.27 -6.83
N PHE A 52 12.74 9.48 -7.44
CA PHE A 52 12.22 8.61 -8.49
C PHE A 52 12.40 9.20 -9.88
N SER A 53 13.24 8.57 -10.70
CA SER A 53 13.55 8.99 -12.08
C SER A 53 13.51 7.81 -13.06
N TYR A 54 12.67 6.80 -12.80
CA TYR A 54 12.62 5.57 -13.57
C TYR A 54 11.36 5.50 -14.44
N GLU A 55 11.48 4.89 -15.62
CA GLU A 55 10.32 4.54 -16.45
C GLU A 55 9.50 3.43 -15.80
N ILE A 56 8.17 3.54 -15.89
CA ILE A 56 7.23 2.56 -15.36
C ILE A 56 6.62 1.77 -16.51
N ASN A 57 6.81 0.45 -16.48
CA ASN A 57 6.16 -0.48 -17.39
C ASN A 57 4.96 -1.13 -16.69
N SER A 58 3.81 -1.12 -17.35
CA SER A 58 2.62 -1.85 -16.90
C SER A 58 2.44 -3.16 -17.65
N LYS A 59 1.97 -4.20 -16.97
CA LYS A 59 1.67 -5.51 -17.56
C LYS A 59 0.39 -6.07 -16.96
N LYS A 60 -0.43 -6.68 -17.80
CA LYS A 60 -1.67 -7.35 -17.37
C LYS A 60 -1.38 -8.81 -17.02
N ARG A 61 -2.03 -9.31 -15.97
CA ARG A 61 -2.10 -10.72 -15.62
C ARG A 61 -3.56 -11.12 -15.57
N SER A 62 -3.89 -12.25 -16.16
CA SER A 62 -5.25 -12.80 -16.16
C SER A 62 -5.30 -14.17 -15.52
N ARG A 63 -6.48 -14.52 -15.02
CA ARG A 63 -6.85 -15.86 -14.58
C ARG A 63 -8.22 -16.19 -15.17
N ILE A 64 -8.37 -17.42 -15.64
CA ILE A 64 -9.66 -18.00 -16.00
C ILE A 64 -10.17 -18.84 -14.82
N ARG A 65 -11.43 -18.62 -14.40
CA ARG A 65 -12.12 -19.47 -13.43
C ARG A 65 -13.60 -19.56 -13.80
N LEU A 66 -14.08 -20.79 -14.01
CA LEU A 66 -15.51 -21.08 -14.25
C LEU A 66 -16.13 -20.15 -15.32
N GLY A 67 -15.50 -20.07 -16.50
CA GLY A 67 -15.97 -19.22 -17.61
C GLY A 67 -15.77 -17.71 -17.43
N SER A 68 -15.25 -17.25 -16.29
CA SER A 68 -14.96 -15.83 -16.04
C SER A 68 -13.45 -15.53 -16.11
N ILE A 69 -13.09 -14.40 -16.71
CA ILE A 69 -11.71 -13.91 -16.79
C ILE A 69 -11.52 -12.78 -15.77
N GLU A 70 -10.71 -13.03 -14.75
CA GLU A 70 -10.26 -12.02 -13.79
C GLU A 70 -8.93 -11.45 -14.28
N LYS A 71 -8.80 -10.11 -14.37
CA LYS A 71 -7.58 -9.43 -14.83
C LYS A 71 -7.10 -8.47 -13.76
N THR A 72 -5.79 -8.34 -13.60
CA THR A 72 -5.15 -7.31 -12.78
C THR A 72 -3.92 -6.75 -13.49
N THR A 73 -3.49 -5.55 -13.14
CA THR A 73 -2.29 -4.93 -13.69
C THR A 73 -1.20 -4.89 -12.62
N TYR A 74 0.01 -5.27 -13.00
CA TYR A 74 1.20 -5.06 -12.21
C TYR A 74 2.16 -4.11 -12.90
N TYR A 75 3.00 -3.47 -12.10
CA TYR A 75 3.93 -2.45 -12.56
C TYR A 75 5.36 -2.90 -12.27
N ARG A 76 6.29 -2.53 -13.15
CA ARG A 76 7.73 -2.72 -12.96
C ARG A 76 8.43 -1.43 -13.30
N ILE A 77 9.49 -1.13 -12.57
CA ILE A 77 10.35 0.00 -12.89
C ILE A 77 11.51 -0.49 -13.75
N LYS A 78 11.84 0.26 -14.80
CA LYS A 78 12.99 -0.04 -15.65
C LYS A 78 14.26 0.46 -14.95
N ILE A 79 14.96 -0.49 -14.32
CA ILE A 79 16.17 -0.21 -13.53
C ILE A 79 17.26 -1.21 -13.89
N ASP A 80 18.50 -0.73 -13.99
CA ASP A 80 19.66 -1.58 -14.18
C ASP A 80 20.03 -2.33 -12.89
N ARG A 81 20.73 -3.47 -13.05
CA ARG A 81 21.09 -4.35 -11.94
C ARG A 81 22.01 -3.69 -10.92
N LYS A 82 22.89 -2.76 -11.34
CA LYS A 82 23.84 -2.10 -10.42
C LYS A 82 23.08 -1.09 -9.54
N LYS A 83 22.23 -0.24 -10.13
CA LYS A 83 21.38 0.70 -9.38
C LYS A 83 20.40 -0.03 -8.47
N SER A 84 19.75 -1.10 -8.94
CA SER A 84 18.81 -1.86 -8.12
C SER A 84 19.46 -2.49 -6.88
N LYS A 85 20.70 -3.00 -7.02
CA LYS A 85 21.51 -3.49 -5.90
C LYS A 85 21.86 -2.38 -4.90
N LYS A 86 22.23 -1.19 -5.39
CA LYS A 86 22.56 -0.02 -4.55
C LYS A 86 21.34 0.46 -3.76
N ILE A 87 20.15 0.45 -4.36
CA ILE A 87 18.90 0.80 -3.68
C ILE A 87 18.55 -0.22 -2.59
N GLY A 88 18.76 -1.50 -2.87
CA GLY A 88 18.47 -2.57 -1.91
C GLY A 88 16.98 -2.90 -1.84
N SER A 89 16.46 -3.13 -0.64
CA SER A 89 15.06 -3.47 -0.43
C SER A 89 14.17 -2.22 -0.42
N VAL A 90 12.96 -2.36 -0.95
CA VAL A 90 11.99 -1.26 -1.04
C VAL A 90 10.60 -1.76 -0.69
N PHE A 91 9.83 -0.88 -0.04
CA PHE A 91 8.42 -1.09 0.25
C PHE A 91 7.56 -0.75 -0.97
N GLY A 92 7.85 0.37 -1.64
CA GLY A 92 7.06 0.87 -2.75
C GLY A 92 7.69 2.08 -3.41
N PHE A 93 6.95 2.72 -4.32
CA PHE A 93 7.34 4.00 -4.92
C PHE A 93 6.10 4.84 -5.24
N CYS A 94 6.30 6.14 -5.43
CA CYS A 94 5.31 7.08 -5.93
C CYS A 94 5.87 7.82 -7.15
N ASP A 95 5.05 7.92 -8.21
CA ASP A 95 5.41 8.65 -9.44
C ASP A 95 5.06 10.14 -9.39
N GLY A 96 4.50 10.62 -8.26
CA GLY A 96 3.96 11.96 -8.05
C GLY A 96 2.44 12.05 -8.19
N LYS A 97 1.78 11.01 -8.72
CA LYS A 97 0.31 10.94 -8.89
C LYS A 97 -0.30 9.68 -8.27
N ASN A 98 0.44 8.58 -8.30
CA ASN A 98 0.00 7.26 -7.90
C ASN A 98 1.04 6.63 -6.98
N ILE A 99 0.57 5.82 -6.04
CA ILE A 99 1.43 5.03 -5.16
C ILE A 99 1.39 3.58 -5.60
N TYR A 100 2.55 2.94 -5.55
CA TYR A 100 2.76 1.56 -5.94
C TYR A 100 3.49 0.82 -4.83
N ILE A 101 2.87 -0.21 -4.26
CA ILE A 101 3.50 -1.02 -3.23
C ILE A 101 4.02 -2.31 -3.83
N LYS A 102 5.15 -2.79 -3.31
CA LYS A 102 5.67 -4.10 -3.65
C LYS A 102 4.67 -5.16 -3.18
N TYR A 103 4.48 -6.21 -3.97
CA TYR A 103 3.65 -7.31 -3.51
C TYR A 103 4.25 -7.96 -2.26
N LEU A 104 3.49 -7.93 -1.17
CA LEU A 104 3.83 -8.56 0.10
C LEU A 104 3.22 -9.96 0.14
N HIS A 105 4.05 -10.96 0.49
CA HIS A 105 3.65 -12.37 0.47
C HIS A 105 2.47 -12.61 1.44
N PRO A 106 1.46 -13.44 1.10
CA PRO A 106 0.25 -13.62 1.89
C PRO A 106 0.48 -14.19 3.30
N PHE A 107 1.60 -14.86 3.55
CA PHE A 107 1.98 -15.35 4.89
C PHE A 107 2.78 -14.33 5.71
N SER A 108 3.11 -13.17 5.14
CA SER A 108 3.75 -12.09 5.88
C SER A 108 2.65 -11.22 6.49
N ALA A 109 2.20 -11.60 7.68
CA ALA A 109 1.28 -10.77 8.49
C ALA A 109 1.88 -9.39 8.82
N ASN A 110 3.22 -9.24 8.68
CA ASN A 110 3.92 -8.00 8.89
C ASN A 110 4.63 -7.54 7.59
N PRO A 111 4.32 -6.36 7.03
CA PRO A 111 4.95 -5.80 5.83
C PRO A 111 6.46 -5.56 6.00
N THR A 112 6.94 -5.44 7.23
CA THR A 112 8.34 -5.13 7.55
C THR A 112 9.27 -6.34 7.44
N LYS A 113 8.73 -7.56 7.50
CA LYS A 113 9.56 -8.75 7.76
C LYS A 113 10.18 -9.38 6.50
N PHE A 114 9.69 -9.07 5.30
CA PHE A 114 10.17 -9.69 4.06
C PHE A 114 10.15 -8.75 2.84
N LEU A 115 10.97 -7.68 2.86
CA LEU A 115 11.25 -6.91 1.66
C LEU A 115 12.43 -7.53 0.91
N ALA A 116 12.14 -8.36 -0.11
CA ALA A 116 13.19 -8.81 -1.03
C ALA A 116 13.89 -7.61 -1.70
N LYS A 117 15.11 -7.79 -2.18
CA LYS A 117 15.85 -6.71 -2.88
C LYS A 117 15.12 -6.29 -4.16
N LEU A 118 15.27 -5.02 -4.52
CA LEU A 118 14.77 -4.45 -5.76
C LEU A 118 15.52 -5.03 -6.96
N SER A 119 14.77 -5.36 -8.00
CA SER A 119 15.28 -5.81 -9.28
C SER A 119 14.35 -5.35 -10.42
N SER A 120 14.82 -5.47 -11.66
CA SER A 120 13.98 -5.23 -12.86
C SER A 120 12.79 -6.20 -12.98
N LYS A 121 12.77 -7.29 -12.20
CA LYS A 121 11.66 -8.26 -12.14
C LYS A 121 10.69 -7.98 -11.00
N THR A 122 11.02 -7.05 -10.09
CA THR A 122 10.16 -6.73 -8.94
C THR A 122 8.83 -6.17 -9.44
N GLU A 123 7.75 -6.77 -8.96
CA GLU A 123 6.39 -6.37 -9.32
C GLU A 123 5.75 -5.54 -8.21
N PHE A 124 5.14 -4.45 -8.64
CA PHE A 124 4.40 -3.54 -7.77
C PHE A 124 2.92 -3.56 -8.13
N ARG A 125 2.08 -3.16 -7.18
CA ARG A 125 0.64 -2.99 -7.34
C ARG A 125 0.32 -1.53 -7.08
N LYS A 126 -0.42 -0.92 -8.01
CA LYS A 126 -1.00 0.40 -7.78
C LYS A 126 -2.00 0.26 -6.63
N ILE A 127 -1.92 1.14 -5.65
CA ILE A 127 -2.90 1.19 -4.57
C ILE A 127 -3.99 2.22 -4.87
N GLU A 128 -5.15 1.97 -4.32
CA GLU A 128 -6.26 2.92 -4.22
C GLU A 128 -6.49 3.19 -2.74
N ARG A 129 -6.44 4.46 -2.34
CA ARG A 129 -6.80 4.84 -0.98
C ARG A 129 -8.30 4.61 -0.79
N ILE A 130 -8.69 4.06 0.35
CA ILE A 130 -10.07 3.94 0.82
C ILE A 130 -10.07 4.19 2.34
N GLY A 131 -10.38 5.42 2.76
CA GLY A 131 -10.26 5.84 4.15
C GLY A 131 -8.83 5.67 4.67
N LYS A 132 -8.68 4.96 5.80
CA LYS A 132 -7.37 4.59 6.39
C LYS A 132 -6.66 3.42 5.69
N TYR A 133 -7.29 2.79 4.70
CA TYR A 133 -6.74 1.63 4.03
C TYR A 133 -6.18 1.96 2.65
N ALA A 134 -5.15 1.21 2.25
CA ALA A 134 -4.70 1.09 0.87
C ALA A 134 -5.23 -0.22 0.26
N TYR A 135 -6.17 -0.11 -0.68
CA TYR A 135 -6.71 -1.22 -1.45
C TYR A 135 -5.81 -1.59 -2.62
N PHE A 136 -5.60 -2.89 -2.84
CA PHE A 136 -4.92 -3.39 -4.04
C PHE A 136 -5.36 -4.80 -4.41
N GLU A 137 -5.15 -5.14 -5.68
CA GLU A 137 -5.49 -6.43 -6.25
C GLU A 137 -4.25 -7.21 -6.64
N ASN A 138 -4.35 -8.54 -6.59
CA ASN A 138 -3.29 -9.41 -7.03
C ASN A 138 -3.83 -10.71 -7.63
N ILE A 139 -3.02 -11.36 -8.45
CA ILE A 139 -3.18 -12.78 -8.77
C ILE A 139 -1.97 -13.50 -8.16
N SER A 140 -2.20 -14.22 -7.07
CA SER A 140 -1.23 -15.13 -6.47
C SER A 140 -1.18 -16.42 -7.27
N ILE A 141 0.00 -17.04 -7.32
CA ILE A 141 0.20 -18.38 -7.86
C ILE A 141 0.47 -19.24 -6.62
N ASP A 142 -0.48 -20.11 -6.26
CA ASP A 142 -0.22 -21.08 -5.21
C ASP A 142 0.65 -22.18 -5.79
N ASN A 143 1.93 -22.15 -5.47
CA ASN A 143 2.83 -23.27 -5.66
C ASN A 143 2.73 -24.16 -4.41
N SER A 144 1.58 -24.82 -4.22
CA SER A 144 1.45 -25.78 -3.12
C SER A 144 2.42 -26.94 -3.38
N THR A 145 3.51 -26.93 -2.65
CA THR A 145 4.55 -27.97 -2.61
C THR A 145 3.98 -29.27 -2.07
N GLY A 146 3.97 -30.32 -2.89
CA GLY A 146 3.68 -31.67 -2.42
C GLY A 146 3.56 -32.68 -3.56
N ILE A 147 4.71 -33.16 -4.07
CA ILE A 147 4.99 -34.44 -4.80
C ILE A 147 4.12 -34.83 -6.02
N VAL A 148 2.97 -34.21 -6.27
CA VAL A 148 2.11 -34.48 -7.41
C VAL A 148 2.01 -33.19 -8.22
N ALA A 149 2.42 -33.26 -9.49
CA ALA A 149 2.28 -32.18 -10.46
C ALA A 149 0.80 -31.87 -10.71
N GLY A 150 0.16 -31.17 -9.78
CA GLY A 150 -1.18 -30.62 -9.92
C GLY A 150 -1.17 -29.29 -10.67
N PRO A 151 -2.29 -28.89 -11.30
CA PRO A 151 -2.37 -27.63 -12.04
C PRO A 151 -2.14 -26.43 -11.11
N ASN A 152 -1.30 -25.49 -11.51
CA ASN A 152 -1.07 -24.23 -10.81
C ASN A 152 -2.41 -23.49 -10.60
N PHE A 153 -2.85 -23.35 -9.35
CA PHE A 153 -4.04 -22.58 -9.04
C PHE A 153 -3.67 -21.12 -8.85
N ASN A 154 -3.85 -20.33 -9.91
CA ASN A 154 -3.83 -18.88 -9.80
C ASN A 154 -5.02 -18.45 -8.93
N THR A 155 -4.85 -17.56 -7.95
CA THR A 155 -5.93 -17.04 -7.12
C THR A 155 -5.99 -15.53 -7.21
N PHE A 156 -7.16 -14.99 -7.60
CA PHE A 156 -7.40 -13.55 -7.57
C PHE A 156 -7.68 -13.12 -6.12
N GLU A 157 -6.90 -12.15 -5.66
CA GLU A 157 -6.92 -11.64 -4.29
C GLU A 157 -7.17 -10.15 -4.30
N ARG A 158 -8.00 -9.72 -3.35
CA ARG A 158 -8.21 -8.31 -3.00
C ARG A 158 -7.69 -8.15 -1.58
N LYS A 159 -6.94 -7.08 -1.32
CA LYS A 159 -6.32 -6.84 -0.02
C LYS A 159 -6.53 -5.38 0.40
N LEU A 160 -6.66 -5.18 1.70
CA LEU A 160 -6.49 -3.89 2.35
C LEU A 160 -5.19 -3.94 3.13
N LEU A 161 -4.38 -2.90 3.00
CA LEU A 161 -3.29 -2.58 3.92
C LEU A 161 -3.81 -1.46 4.83
N ASP A 162 -3.88 -1.70 6.14
CA ASP A 162 -4.08 -0.61 7.09
C ASP A 162 -2.80 0.25 7.14
N ILE A 163 -2.96 1.55 6.88
CA ILE A 163 -1.85 2.49 6.76
C ILE A 163 -1.37 2.95 8.15
N GLU A 164 -2.12 2.69 9.22
CA GLU A 164 -1.70 2.98 10.60
C GLU A 164 -0.69 1.96 11.12
N ASP A 165 -1.01 0.67 11.04
CA ASP A 165 -0.25 -0.42 11.68
C ASP A 165 0.45 -1.37 10.70
N GLY A 166 0.06 -1.33 9.42
CA GLY A 166 0.64 -2.13 8.36
C GLY A 166 -0.02 -3.49 8.18
N GLU A 167 -1.11 -3.78 8.91
CA GLU A 167 -1.82 -5.04 8.80
C GLU A 167 -2.40 -5.22 7.40
N ILE A 168 -2.23 -6.43 6.84
CA ILE A 168 -2.79 -6.78 5.53
C ILE A 168 -3.97 -7.71 5.72
N ILE A 169 -5.16 -7.21 5.39
CA ILE A 169 -6.40 -7.97 5.45
C ILE A 169 -6.74 -8.47 4.05
N ARG A 170 -6.79 -9.80 3.88
CA ARG A 170 -7.36 -10.41 2.66
C ARG A 170 -8.86 -10.19 2.64
N LEU A 171 -9.40 -9.59 1.59
CA LEU A 171 -10.82 -9.35 1.43
C LEU A 171 -11.56 -10.60 0.94
N ALA A 172 -11.88 -11.48 1.89
CA ALA A 172 -12.79 -12.60 1.73
C ALA A 172 -14.14 -12.31 2.39
N LYS A 173 -15.19 -13.08 2.06
CA LYS A 173 -16.55 -12.88 2.59
C LYS A 173 -16.58 -12.77 4.13
N GLN A 174 -15.84 -13.65 4.82
CA GLN A 174 -15.77 -13.66 6.29
C GLN A 174 -15.08 -12.40 6.85
N ASN A 175 -13.98 -11.96 6.25
CA ASN A 175 -13.26 -10.78 6.69
C ASN A 175 -14.08 -9.51 6.45
N VAL A 176 -14.81 -9.41 5.35
CA VAL A 176 -15.74 -8.29 5.11
C VAL A 176 -16.83 -8.25 6.18
N LYS A 177 -17.47 -9.40 6.49
CA LYS A 177 -18.45 -9.48 7.58
C LYS A 177 -17.89 -9.01 8.91
N ARG A 178 -16.62 -9.32 9.20
CA ARG A 178 -15.93 -8.88 10.42
C ARG A 178 -15.68 -7.38 10.43
N ILE A 179 -15.25 -6.82 9.30
CA ILE A 179 -14.98 -5.38 9.15
C ILE A 179 -16.26 -4.56 9.35
N ILE A 180 -17.40 -5.02 8.83
CA ILE A 180 -18.67 -4.28 8.85
C ILE A 180 -19.61 -4.72 9.98
N ALA A 181 -19.12 -5.46 10.97
CA ALA A 181 -19.97 -6.19 11.92
C ALA A 181 -20.82 -5.28 12.83
N ASP A 182 -20.32 -4.08 13.09
CA ASP A 182 -20.94 -3.01 13.88
C ASP A 182 -22.02 -2.24 13.10
N ASP A 183 -21.94 -2.15 11.78
CA ASP A 183 -23.01 -1.62 10.93
C ASP A 183 -24.02 -2.73 10.58
N LYS A 184 -24.99 -2.95 11.47
CA LYS A 184 -26.01 -4.01 11.35
C LYS A 184 -26.78 -3.96 10.02
N GLU A 185 -27.10 -2.76 9.54
CA GLU A 185 -27.86 -2.57 8.30
C GLU A 185 -27.00 -2.96 7.08
N LEU A 186 -25.77 -2.47 7.01
CA LEU A 186 -24.85 -2.80 5.93
C LEU A 186 -24.44 -4.27 5.95
N LEU A 187 -24.28 -4.85 7.13
CA LEU A 187 -24.00 -6.27 7.30
C LEU A 187 -25.16 -7.12 6.75
N GLU A 188 -26.40 -6.75 7.04
CA GLU A 188 -27.58 -7.47 6.55
C GLU A 188 -27.72 -7.33 5.03
N SER A 189 -27.54 -6.11 4.51
CA SER A 189 -27.46 -5.85 3.06
C SER A 189 -26.38 -6.73 2.40
N PHE A 190 -25.19 -6.80 3.01
CA PHE A 190 -24.10 -7.63 2.51
C PHE A 190 -24.40 -9.12 2.56
N LYS A 191 -25.12 -9.62 3.59
CA LYS A 191 -25.53 -11.02 3.69
C LYS A 191 -26.53 -11.39 2.60
N ASN A 192 -27.42 -10.49 2.23
CA ASN A 192 -28.46 -10.73 1.22
C ASN A 192 -28.00 -10.45 -0.23
N GLU A 193 -26.82 -9.84 -0.40
CA GLU A 193 -26.24 -9.59 -1.72
C GLU A 193 -25.97 -10.88 -2.52
N SER A 194 -26.52 -10.99 -3.73
CA SER A 194 -26.33 -12.17 -4.59
C SER A 194 -24.92 -12.26 -5.17
N ASN A 195 -24.27 -11.12 -5.45
CA ASN A 195 -22.95 -11.07 -6.09
C ASN A 195 -21.83 -10.58 -5.16
N LYS A 196 -21.81 -11.08 -3.92
CA LYS A 196 -20.87 -10.65 -2.86
C LYS A 196 -19.45 -10.49 -3.37
N LYS A 197 -18.91 -11.49 -4.10
CA LYS A 197 -17.52 -11.51 -4.58
C LYS A 197 -17.16 -10.31 -5.46
N LYS A 198 -18.10 -9.81 -6.28
CA LYS A 198 -17.87 -8.64 -7.15
C LYS A 198 -18.01 -7.33 -6.36
N LYS A 199 -18.92 -7.29 -5.38
CA LYS A 199 -19.23 -6.07 -4.60
C LYS A 199 -18.45 -5.90 -3.30
N ILE A 200 -17.56 -6.83 -2.93
CA ILE A 200 -16.75 -6.72 -1.70
C ILE A 200 -16.12 -5.32 -1.52
N LYS A 201 -15.51 -4.76 -2.58
CA LYS A 201 -14.87 -3.44 -2.52
C LYS A 201 -15.90 -2.32 -2.25
N GLU A 202 -17.07 -2.40 -2.87
CA GLU A 202 -18.16 -1.44 -2.71
C GLU A 202 -18.66 -1.40 -1.26
N TYR A 203 -18.86 -2.56 -0.63
CA TYR A 203 -19.30 -2.63 0.76
C TYR A 203 -18.26 -2.07 1.73
N ILE A 204 -16.97 -2.28 1.47
CA ILE A 204 -15.90 -1.64 2.25
C ILE A 204 -15.95 -0.12 2.10
N LYS A 205 -16.15 0.40 0.88
CA LYS A 205 -16.31 1.85 0.65
C LYS A 205 -17.51 2.42 1.41
N LYS A 206 -18.66 1.76 1.33
CA LYS A 206 -19.89 2.18 2.05
C LYS A 206 -19.68 2.20 3.56
N TYR A 207 -19.05 1.16 4.11
CA TYR A 207 -18.74 1.09 5.54
C TYR A 207 -17.87 2.27 5.99
N ILE A 208 -16.78 2.52 5.25
CA ILE A 208 -15.86 3.62 5.54
C ILE A 208 -16.53 4.98 5.38
N GLN A 209 -17.44 5.13 4.43
CA GLN A 209 -18.21 6.37 4.26
C GLN A 209 -19.18 6.62 5.43
N ARG A 210 -19.76 5.56 6.00
CA ARG A 210 -20.72 5.66 7.12
C ARG A 210 -20.03 5.87 8.48
N ASN A 211 -18.87 5.23 8.68
CA ASN A 211 -18.23 5.13 9.99
C ASN A 211 -16.85 5.78 10.08
N GLY A 212 -16.24 6.14 8.94
CA GLY A 212 -15.06 6.97 8.88
C GLY A 212 -15.48 8.44 8.85
N SER A 213 -15.02 9.23 9.82
CA SER A 213 -15.34 10.64 9.99
C SER A 213 -15.42 11.40 8.65
N ILE A 214 -16.51 12.13 8.48
CA ILE A 214 -16.98 12.86 7.28
C ILE A 214 -15.92 13.81 6.66
N GLU A 215 -14.83 14.11 7.36
CA GLU A 215 -13.78 15.06 6.91
C GLU A 215 -12.97 14.63 5.67
N ASN A 216 -13.04 13.38 5.20
CA ASN A 216 -12.21 12.89 4.08
C ASN A 216 -12.97 12.68 2.75
N LEU A 217 -14.24 13.07 2.66
CA LEU A 217 -15.08 12.79 1.48
C LEU A 217 -15.08 13.91 0.43
N ASN A 218 -14.74 15.15 0.80
CA ASN A 218 -14.74 16.28 -0.15
C ASN A 218 -13.63 16.19 -1.22
N ASP A 219 -12.63 15.33 -1.04
CA ASP A 219 -11.56 15.12 -2.04
C ASP A 219 -11.91 14.06 -3.10
N TYR A 220 -13.03 13.33 -2.95
CA TYR A 220 -13.41 12.24 -3.88
C TYR A 220 -14.21 12.70 -5.10
N GLU A 221 -14.81 13.89 -5.09
CA GLU A 221 -15.60 14.38 -6.21
C GLU A 221 -14.77 15.08 -7.31
N TYR A 222 -13.48 15.35 -7.07
CA TYR A 222 -12.66 16.13 -8.02
C TYR A 222 -11.90 15.30 -9.09
N TYR A 223 -12.06 13.97 -9.14
CA TYR A 223 -11.26 13.10 -10.01
C TYR A 223 -12.03 12.01 -10.79
N ASN A 224 -13.35 12.14 -10.97
CA ASN A 224 -14.09 11.33 -11.95
C ASN A 224 -14.32 12.09 -13.25
#